data_AF-A0A1I4Y525-F1
#
_entry.id   AF-A0A1I4Y525-F1
#
_cell.length_a   1.000
_cell.length_b   1.000
_cell.length_c   1.000
_cell.angle_alpha   90.00
_cell.angle_beta   90.00
_cell.angle_gamma   90.00
#
_symmetry.space_group_name_H-M   'P 1'
#
loop_
_entity.id
_entity.type
_entity.pdbx_description
1 polymer ?
#
loop_
_entity_poly.entity_id
_entity_poly.type
_entity_poly.pdbx_seq_one_letter_code
_entity_poly.pdbx_strand_id
1 'polypeptide(L)'
;MLRIPFLTLLVSALLAPLRVQGQGRVFLSKPEVELAIVGRPLLSRNLGSGLVSRWIFNPDGTVEAFRPGSAGLVAGTWRLHDDGRMCVSMLGC
;
A
#
# COMPACT_ATOMS: atom_id res chain seq x y z
N MET A 1 -4.28 42.91 56.16
CA MET A 1 -3.15 43.05 55.22
C MET A 1 -2.02 42.23 55.82
N LEU A 2 -1.50 41.14 55.25
CA LEU A 2 -0.94 40.96 53.90
C LEU A 2 -1.14 39.50 53.43
N ARG A 3 -1.69 39.33 52.23
CA ARG A 3 -1.72 38.07 51.47
C ARG A 3 -0.44 37.99 50.64
N ILE A 4 0.28 36.85 50.67
CA ILE A 4 1.23 36.48 49.60
C ILE A 4 1.01 35.00 49.27
N PRO A 5 0.42 34.68 48.10
CA PRO A 5 0.43 33.36 47.48
C PRO A 5 1.70 33.19 46.62
N PHE A 6 1.92 32.02 46.03
CA PHE A 6 3.11 31.52 45.31
C PHE A 6 4.02 30.70 46.22
N LEU A 7 4.42 29.47 45.91
CA LEU A 7 4.50 28.72 44.66
C LEU A 7 4.60 27.25 45.14
N THR A 8 4.05 26.24 44.48
CA THR A 8 4.78 25.34 43.57
C THR A 8 3.99 24.03 43.50
N LEU A 9 4.23 23.24 42.45
CA LEU A 9 3.69 21.92 42.11
C LEU A 9 2.35 21.97 41.37
N LEU A 10 2.17 21.41 40.18
CA LEU A 10 3.03 20.54 39.37
C LEU A 10 2.45 20.61 37.94
N VAL A 11 3.25 20.99 36.94
CA VAL A 11 2.85 20.79 35.53
C VAL A 11 3.02 19.31 35.23
N SER A 12 2.02 18.51 35.59
CA SER A 12 1.96 17.09 35.28
C SER A 12 0.87 16.83 34.25
N ALA A 13 1.17 17.15 32.99
CA ALA A 13 0.34 16.70 31.87
C ALA A 13 1.14 16.58 30.55
N LEU A 14 2.40 16.15 30.61
CA LEU A 14 3.24 15.92 29.42
C LEU A 14 3.44 14.44 29.07
N LEU A 15 2.55 13.56 29.57
CA LEU A 15 2.55 12.13 29.26
C LEU A 15 1.14 11.67 28.87
N ALA A 16 0.43 12.45 28.06
CA ALA A 16 -0.63 11.84 27.27
C ALA A 16 0.08 10.91 26.28
N PRO A 17 -0.12 9.58 26.33
CA PRO A 17 0.33 8.74 25.23
C PRO A 17 -0.37 9.28 23.99
N LEU A 18 0.41 9.73 23.00
CA LEU A 18 -0.08 9.90 21.64
C LEU A 18 -0.72 8.57 21.28
N ARG A 19 -2.05 8.51 21.38
CA ARG A 19 -2.82 7.46 20.75
C ARG A 19 -2.57 7.69 19.27
N VAL A 20 -1.59 6.96 18.73
CA VAL A 20 -1.50 6.71 17.29
C VAL A 20 -2.83 6.07 16.95
N GLN A 21 -3.80 6.89 16.53
CA GLN A 21 -5.02 6.37 15.95
C GLN A 21 -4.54 5.50 14.80
N GLY A 22 -4.81 4.19 14.90
CA GLY A 22 -4.44 3.25 13.86
C GLY A 22 -4.87 3.87 12.54
N GLN A 23 -3.92 4.12 11.64
CA GLN A 23 -4.23 4.75 10.37
C GLN A 23 -5.35 3.93 9.75
N GLY A 24 -6.54 4.53 9.66
CA GLY A 24 -7.67 3.90 9.00
C GLY A 24 -7.19 3.47 7.63
N ARG A 25 -7.52 2.25 7.22
CA ARG A 25 -7.22 1.81 5.85
C ARG A 25 -7.93 2.78 4.91
N VAL A 26 -7.16 3.64 4.24
CA VAL A 26 -7.68 4.49 3.16
C VAL A 26 -7.76 3.60 1.93
N PHE A 27 -8.96 3.45 1.39
CA PHE A 27 -9.18 2.72 0.14
C PHE A 27 -9.12 3.71 -1.01
N LEU A 28 -8.34 3.37 -2.04
CA LEU A 28 -8.28 4.14 -3.27
C LEU A 28 -9.51 3.83 -4.13
N SER A 29 -10.02 4.86 -4.80
CA SER A 29 -10.97 4.70 -5.91
C SER A 29 -10.29 4.04 -7.10
N LYS A 30 -11.09 3.47 -8.02
CA LYS A 30 -10.57 2.85 -9.25
C LYS A 30 -9.64 3.78 -10.06
N PRO A 31 -9.98 5.05 -10.33
CA PRO A 31 -9.06 5.95 -11.04
C PRO A 31 -7.74 6.18 -10.29
N GLU A 32 -7.78 6.25 -8.96
CA GLU A 32 -6.57 6.40 -8.15
C GLU A 32 -5.68 5.15 -8.19
N VAL A 33 -6.28 3.96 -8.19
CA VAL A 33 -5.52 2.71 -8.39
C VAL A 33 -4.91 2.68 -9.78
N GLU A 34 -5.68 2.95 -10.84
CA GLU A 34 -5.17 2.97 -12.22
C GLU A 34 -4.01 3.95 -12.38
N LEU A 35 -4.14 5.17 -11.84
CA LEU A 35 -3.08 6.18 -11.83
C LEU A 35 -1.81 5.71 -11.09
N ALA A 36 -1.99 4.94 -10.01
CA ALA A 36 -0.89 4.45 -9.19
C ALA A 36 -0.14 3.26 -9.79
N ILE A 37 -0.77 2.44 -10.64
CA ILE A 37 -0.20 1.17 -11.10
C ILE A 37 0.11 1.10 -12.59
N VAL A 38 -0.64 1.82 -13.44
CA VAL A 38 -0.50 1.71 -14.89
C VAL A 38 0.82 2.31 -15.34
N GLY A 39 1.57 1.54 -16.15
CA GLY A 39 2.89 1.89 -16.67
C GLY A 39 4.00 1.94 -15.62
N ARG A 40 3.73 1.55 -14.37
CA ARG A 40 4.68 1.61 -13.25
C ARG A 40 5.09 0.20 -12.79
N PRO A 41 6.37 -0.04 -12.51
CA PRO A 41 6.81 -1.30 -11.90
C PRO A 41 6.22 -1.50 -10.51
N LEU A 42 5.49 -2.59 -10.31
CA LEU A 42 5.00 -3.04 -9.01
C LEU A 42 5.79 -4.25 -8.52
N LEU A 43 6.20 -4.23 -7.26
CA LEU A 43 6.83 -5.38 -6.61
C LEU A 43 5.79 -6.12 -5.78
N SER A 44 5.59 -7.40 -6.10
CA SER A 44 4.70 -8.29 -5.36
C SER A 44 5.51 -9.38 -4.68
N ARG A 45 5.39 -9.49 -3.35
CA ARG A 45 5.97 -10.56 -2.55
C ARG A 45 4.91 -11.61 -2.25
N ASN A 46 5.15 -12.84 -2.67
CA ASN A 46 4.34 -13.96 -2.24
C ASN A 46 4.68 -14.31 -0.78
N LEU A 47 3.68 -14.27 0.10
CA LEU A 47 3.90 -14.46 1.55
C LEU A 47 4.28 -15.91 1.93
N GLY A 48 3.84 -16.90 1.15
CA GLY A 48 4.14 -18.31 1.44
C GLY A 48 5.55 -18.75 1.00
N SER A 49 6.02 -18.25 -0.14
CA SER A 49 7.33 -18.61 -0.73
C SER A 49 8.41 -17.55 -0.54
N GLY A 50 8.06 -16.34 -0.12
CA GLY A 50 8.97 -15.20 -0.02
C GLY A 50 9.40 -14.59 -1.35
N LEU A 51 9.07 -15.24 -2.48
CA LEU A 51 9.47 -14.81 -3.82
C LEU A 51 8.90 -13.44 -4.16
N VAL A 52 9.75 -12.59 -4.73
CA VAL A 52 9.38 -11.25 -5.23
C VAL A 52 9.29 -11.29 -6.74
N SER A 53 8.21 -10.75 -7.28
CA SER A 53 7.97 -10.61 -8.72
C SER A 53 7.78 -9.13 -9.05
N ARG A 54 8.29 -8.70 -10.21
CA ARG A 54 8.06 -7.37 -10.77
C ARG A 54 6.94 -7.47 -11.80
N TRP A 55 5.98 -6.56 -11.72
CA TRP A 55 4.79 -6.50 -12.57
C TRP A 55 4.72 -5.15 -13.30
N ILE A 56 4.27 -5.16 -14.55
CA ILE A 56 3.96 -3.97 -15.35
C ILE A 56 2.53 -4.13 -15.88
N PHE A 57 1.64 -3.25 -15.45
CA PHE A 57 0.25 -3.21 -15.90
C PHE A 57 0.11 -2.14 -16.98
N ASN A 58 -0.31 -2.52 -18.18
CA ASN A 58 -0.41 -1.63 -19.32
C ASN A 58 -1.85 -1.12 -19.50
N PRO A 59 -2.04 0.10 -20.04
CA PRO A 59 -3.37 0.68 -20.24
C PRO A 59 -4.25 -0.08 -21.24
N ASP A 60 -3.65 -0.89 -22.11
CA ASP A 60 -4.35 -1.75 -23.06
C ASP A 60 -4.90 -3.04 -22.44
N GLY A 61 -4.74 -3.23 -21.12
CA GLY A 61 -5.19 -4.40 -20.40
C GLY A 61 -4.21 -5.57 -20.42
N THR A 62 -3.01 -5.40 -21.00
CA THR A 62 -1.94 -6.40 -20.90
C THR A 62 -1.14 -6.25 -19.61
N VAL A 63 -0.57 -7.35 -19.14
CA VAL A 63 0.32 -7.35 -17.97
C VAL A 63 1.55 -8.21 -18.23
N GLU A 64 2.70 -7.72 -17.79
CA GLU A 64 3.96 -8.44 -17.85
C GLU A 64 4.47 -8.69 -16.43
N ALA A 65 4.93 -9.91 -16.17
CA ALA A 65 5.50 -10.31 -14.90
C ALA A 65 6.89 -10.91 -15.09
N PHE A 66 7.85 -10.42 -14.31
CA PHE A 66 9.19 -10.96 -14.21
C PHE A 66 9.42 -11.56 -12.83
N ARG A 67 9.86 -12.82 -12.79
CA ARG A 67 10.29 -13.49 -11.56
C ARG A 67 11.81 -13.74 -11.65
N PRO A 68 12.59 -13.32 -10.64
CA PRO A 68 13.99 -13.69 -10.54
C PRO A 68 14.14 -15.22 -10.52
N GLY A 69 14.96 -15.77 -11.42
CA GLY A 69 15.17 -17.21 -11.56
C GLY A 69 14.19 -17.94 -12.48
N SER A 70 13.19 -17.25 -13.06
CA SER A 70 12.45 -17.80 -14.21
C SER A 70 13.16 -17.45 -15.52
N ALA A 71 13.09 -18.35 -16.51
CA ALA A 71 13.74 -18.18 -17.80
C ALA A 71 13.12 -17.10 -18.71
N GLY A 72 12.16 -16.32 -18.23
CA GLY A 72 11.50 -15.32 -19.06
C GLY A 72 10.45 -14.47 -18.38
N LEU A 73 9.98 -13.52 -19.16
CA LEU A 73 8.81 -12.68 -18.91
C LEU A 73 7.55 -13.50 -19.14
N VAL A 74 6.61 -13.44 -18.19
CA VAL A 74 5.29 -14.07 -18.33
C VAL A 74 4.29 -12.96 -18.66
N ALA A 75 3.53 -13.13 -19.73
CA ALA A 75 2.52 -12.18 -20.17
C ALA A 75 1.11 -12.63 -19.78
N GLY A 76 0.19 -11.68 -19.68
CA GLY A 76 -1.20 -11.95 -19.33
C GLY A 76 -2.10 -10.76 -19.62
N THR A 77 -3.30 -10.82 -19.04
CA THR A 77 -4.27 -9.73 -19.06
C THR A 77 -4.67 -9.34 -17.64
N TRP A 78 -5.12 -8.10 -17.46
CA TRP A 78 -5.62 -7.61 -16.19
C TRP A 78 -6.86 -6.73 -16.37
N ARG A 79 -7.70 -6.68 -15.34
CA ARG A 79 -8.84 -5.76 -15.23
C ARG A 79 -9.02 -5.32 -13.78
N LEU A 80 -9.38 -4.06 -13.59
CA LEU A 80 -9.84 -3.53 -12.30
C LEU A 80 -11.35 -3.30 -12.35
N HIS A 81 -12.07 -3.92 -11.42
CA HIS A 81 -13.50 -3.78 -11.26
C HIS A 81 -13.84 -2.54 -10.42
N ASP A 82 -15.07 -2.05 -10.53
CA ASP A 82 -15.52 -0.83 -9.83
C ASP A 82 -15.61 -1.01 -8.31
N ASP A 83 -15.63 -2.25 -7.84
CA ASP A 83 -15.53 -2.63 -6.43
C ASP A 83 -14.09 -2.69 -5.90
N GLY A 84 -13.10 -2.29 -6.71
CA GLY A 84 -11.69 -2.27 -6.35
C GLY A 84 -10.99 -3.63 -6.47
N ARG A 85 -11.68 -4.69 -6.89
CA ARG A 85 -11.04 -6.00 -7.12
C ARG A 85 -10.27 -5.99 -8.44
N MET A 86 -9.01 -6.41 -8.38
CA MET A 86 -8.17 -6.60 -9.55
C MET A 86 -8.11 -8.08 -9.91
N CYS A 87 -8.41 -8.40 -11.16
CA CYS A 87 -8.28 -9.74 -11.72
C CYS A 87 -7.08 -9.77 -12.66
N VAL A 88 -6.24 -10.79 -12.53
CA VAL A 88 -5.06 -11.01 -13.36
C VAL A 88 -5.08 -12.42 -13.89
N SER A 89 -5.02 -12.55 -15.22
CA SER A 89 -5.01 -13.83 -15.92
C SER A 89 -3.69 -13.96 -16.68
N MET A 90 -2.79 -14.78 -16.15
CA MET A 90 -1.51 -15.07 -16.80
C MET A 90 -1.70 -16.14 -17.86
N LEU A 91 -1.08 -15.97 -19.02
CA LEU A 91 -0.93 -17.05 -19.99
C LEU A 91 0.18 -17.95 -19.48
N GLY A 92 -0.17 -19.17 -19.07
CA GLY A 92 0.82 -20.21 -18.84
C GLY A 92 1.39 -20.67 -20.19
N CYS A 93 2.70 -20.84 -20.28
CA CYS A 93 3.29 -21.69 -21.31
C CYS A 93 2.92 -23.16 -21.03
#